data_AF-A0A520QME0-F1
#
_entry.id   AF-A0A520QME0-F1
#
_cell.length_a   1.000
_cell.length_b   1.000
_cell.length_c   1.000
_cell.angle_alpha   90.00
_cell.angle_beta   90.00
_cell.angle_gamma   90.00
#
_symmetry.space_group_name_H-M   'P 1'
#
loop_
_entity.id
_entity.type
_entity.pdbx_description
1 polymer ?
#
loop_
_entity_poly.entity_id
_entity_poly.type
_entity_poly.pdbx_seq_one_letter_code
_entity_poly.pdbx_strand_id
1 'polypeptide(L)'
;MRRRQRAGVSGQSSVMSFIHRGGTRSARSTTAAASPSLSSAWSAKAGAASAPRRHAALRPMRTWRGFTADHPKRSPRLSTKGVCLTRRCYVPDVSDYEEIGEERLRAVIDEFVDRMFDDLMIGFFFRKASKARIKEMELQHAAAHLGAQREYGGRPLKEAHSAHRIMGGHFERRKKILDDTLREHGVSDEIRARWMAHLETLRPLITKDAGSECR
;
A
#
# COMPACT_ATOMS: atom_id res chain seq x y z
N MET A 1 -64.40 30.50 -14.25
CA MET A 1 -64.39 31.93 -13.86
C MET A 1 -64.03 32.03 -12.37
N ARG A 2 -62.97 32.82 -12.02
CA ARG A 2 -62.70 33.57 -10.75
C ARG A 2 -62.76 32.77 -9.42
N ARG A 3 -61.92 32.92 -8.39
CA ARG A 3 -60.95 33.90 -7.86
C ARG A 3 -60.22 33.17 -6.68
N ARG A 4 -58.90 33.31 -6.47
CA ARG A 4 -58.19 34.09 -5.38
C ARG A 4 -58.56 33.66 -3.94
N GLN A 5 -57.72 33.69 -2.88
CA GLN A 5 -56.29 33.88 -2.55
C GLN A 5 -56.22 33.96 -1.00
N ARG A 6 -55.06 33.62 -0.40
CA ARG A 6 -54.42 34.16 0.86
C ARG A 6 -55.11 33.86 2.22
N ALA A 7 -54.43 33.32 3.24
CA ALA A 7 -53.25 33.74 4.05
C ALA A 7 -53.58 34.71 5.22
N GLY A 8 -53.18 34.33 6.44
CA GLY A 8 -52.99 35.16 7.65
C GLY A 8 -51.87 34.50 8.49
N VAL A 9 -50.69 35.12 8.78
CA VAL A 9 -50.40 36.33 9.60
C VAL A 9 -50.71 36.03 11.07
N SER A 10 -49.89 36.27 12.11
CA SER A 10 -48.51 36.71 12.35
C SER A 10 -48.36 36.75 13.88
N GLY A 11 -47.18 36.52 14.44
CA GLY A 11 -46.90 36.81 15.86
C GLY A 11 -45.42 37.11 16.06
N GLN A 12 -45.06 38.37 15.89
CA GLN A 12 -43.76 38.95 16.27
C GLN A 12 -43.94 39.92 17.45
N SER A 13 -42.81 40.24 18.09
CA SER A 13 -42.54 41.34 19.03
C SER A 13 -42.56 40.88 20.50
N SER A 14 -41.64 41.29 21.38
CA SER A 14 -40.57 42.27 21.26
C SER A 14 -39.63 42.20 22.49
N VAL A 15 -38.34 42.42 22.23
CA VAL A 15 -37.34 43.22 22.95
C VAL A 15 -37.47 43.50 24.47
N MET A 16 -36.35 43.35 25.18
CA MET A 16 -35.73 44.47 25.90
C MET A 16 -34.29 44.13 26.35
N SER A 17 -33.33 44.87 25.81
CA SER A 17 -31.97 45.04 26.32
C SER A 17 -31.97 45.86 27.62
N PHE A 18 -31.04 45.59 28.54
CA PHE A 18 -30.31 46.68 29.19
C PHE A 18 -28.93 46.25 29.73
N ILE A 19 -28.06 47.25 29.76
CA ILE A 19 -26.59 47.33 29.82
C ILE A 19 -26.21 47.71 31.29
N HIS A 20 -25.07 47.37 31.93
CA HIS A 20 -23.74 47.99 31.79
C HIS A 20 -22.72 47.48 32.84
N ARG A 21 -21.41 47.59 32.49
CA ARG A 21 -20.18 47.86 33.30
C ARG A 21 -19.82 46.84 34.39
N GLY A 22 -18.58 46.40 34.58
CA GLY A 22 -17.26 46.88 34.18
C GLY A 22 -16.30 46.51 35.32
N GLY A 23 -15.08 46.04 35.06
CA GLY A 23 -14.13 45.74 36.13
C GLY A 23 -12.90 44.96 35.67
N THR A 24 -11.77 45.64 35.68
CA THR A 24 -10.43 45.14 35.37
C THR A 24 -9.85 44.32 36.52
N ARG A 25 -9.05 43.27 36.22
CA ARG A 25 -7.78 43.01 36.92
C ARG A 25 -6.92 41.93 36.26
N SER A 26 -5.63 42.13 36.51
CA SER A 26 -4.44 41.58 35.90
C SER A 26 -3.98 40.24 36.48
N ALA A 27 -3.13 39.56 35.69
CA ALA A 27 -2.06 38.63 36.04
C ALA A 27 -2.41 37.24 36.58
N ARG A 28 -2.02 36.20 35.81
CA ARG A 28 -0.81 35.42 36.17
C ARG A 28 -0.32 34.56 35.00
N SER A 29 0.95 34.78 34.67
CA SER A 29 1.79 33.91 33.85
C SER A 29 1.97 32.56 34.56
N THR A 30 1.77 31.46 33.85
CA THR A 30 2.34 30.17 34.21
C THR A 30 3.07 29.60 33.01
N THR A 31 4.40 29.60 33.15
CA THR A 31 5.36 28.86 32.34
C THR A 31 5.10 27.36 32.49
N ALA A 32 4.82 26.65 31.40
CA ALA A 32 4.87 25.19 31.35
C ALA A 32 6.15 24.79 30.62
N ALA A 33 7.04 24.15 31.38
CA ALA A 33 8.37 23.73 30.99
C ALA A 33 8.35 22.63 29.92
N ALA A 34 9.28 22.74 28.98
CA ALA A 34 9.67 21.69 28.06
C ALA A 34 10.20 20.47 28.82
N SER A 35 9.69 19.29 28.52
CA SER A 35 10.26 18.01 28.96
C SER A 35 11.35 17.56 27.98
N PRO A 36 12.52 17.10 28.47
CA PRO A 36 13.59 16.61 27.62
C PRO A 36 13.29 15.21 27.06
N SER A 37 13.60 15.00 25.78
CA SER A 37 13.54 13.71 25.11
C SER A 37 14.58 12.76 25.71
N LEU A 38 14.11 11.66 26.30
CA LEU A 38 14.97 10.54 26.67
C LEU A 38 15.17 9.65 25.44
N SER A 39 16.27 9.89 24.73
CA SER A 39 16.85 8.96 23.77
C SER A 39 17.29 7.69 24.50
N SER A 40 16.46 6.65 24.44
CA SER A 40 16.84 5.31 24.89
C SER A 40 17.46 4.56 23.71
N ALA A 41 18.78 4.67 23.60
CA ALA A 41 19.61 3.72 22.85
C ALA A 41 19.50 2.35 23.52
N TRP A 42 18.91 1.38 22.84
CA TRP A 42 18.86 -0.01 23.31
C TRP A 42 19.88 -0.85 22.54
N SER A 43 20.92 -1.23 23.29
CA SER A 43 21.95 -2.21 22.95
C SER A 43 21.35 -3.60 22.74
N ALA A 44 21.60 -4.19 21.58
CA ALA A 44 21.44 -5.62 21.38
C ALA A 44 22.77 -6.34 21.67
N LYS A 45 22.80 -7.09 22.78
CA LYS A 45 23.81 -8.14 23.02
C LYS A 45 23.52 -9.30 22.06
N ALA A 46 24.42 -9.57 21.11
CA ALA A 46 24.43 -10.80 20.35
C ALA A 46 25.19 -11.88 21.15
N GLY A 47 24.46 -12.93 21.53
CA GLY A 47 25.01 -14.16 22.10
C GLY A 47 25.63 -15.05 21.02
N ALA A 48 26.67 -15.76 21.43
CA ALA A 48 27.55 -16.60 20.62
C ALA A 48 26.84 -17.75 19.87
N ALA A 49 27.35 -18.07 18.68
CA ALA A 49 27.15 -19.37 18.03
C ALA A 49 28.51 -19.90 17.54
N SER A 50 28.86 -21.07 18.08
CA SER A 50 30.11 -21.81 17.90
C SER A 50 30.26 -22.36 16.48
N ALA A 51 31.48 -22.27 15.95
CA ALA A 51 31.88 -22.90 14.69
C ALA A 51 32.07 -24.43 14.83
N PRO A 52 31.76 -25.21 13.78
CA PRO A 52 32.39 -26.50 13.59
C PRO A 52 33.48 -26.49 12.50
N ARG A 53 34.47 -27.35 12.76
CA ARG A 53 35.75 -27.54 12.06
C ARG A 53 35.57 -28.14 10.66
N ARG A 54 36.51 -27.81 9.78
CA ARG A 54 36.77 -28.42 8.47
C ARG A 54 37.45 -29.78 8.61
N HIS A 55 37.22 -30.69 7.66
CA HIS A 55 38.19 -31.56 6.93
C HIS A 55 37.34 -32.51 6.04
N ALA A 56 37.26 -32.31 4.72
CA ALA A 56 38.21 -32.75 3.68
C ALA A 56 37.92 -34.18 3.16
N ALA A 57 37.44 -34.29 1.92
CA ALA A 57 37.84 -35.34 0.97
C ALA A 57 37.44 -34.97 -0.46
N LEU A 58 38.44 -35.01 -1.34
CA LEU A 58 38.44 -34.73 -2.76
C LEU A 58 38.00 -35.97 -3.56
N ARG A 59 37.41 -35.79 -4.77
CA ARG A 59 37.90 -36.29 -6.09
C ARG A 59 36.86 -36.14 -7.24
N PRO A 60 37.23 -36.25 -8.54
CA PRO A 60 37.12 -35.11 -9.46
C PRO A 60 36.31 -35.36 -10.75
N MET A 61 36.29 -34.30 -11.58
CA MET A 61 36.16 -34.28 -13.06
C MET A 61 34.87 -34.83 -13.71
N ARG A 62 34.08 -33.90 -14.28
CA ARG A 62 33.76 -33.94 -15.71
C ARG A 62 33.86 -32.54 -16.29
N THR A 63 34.85 -32.37 -17.17
CA THR A 63 34.92 -31.26 -18.11
C THR A 63 33.83 -31.45 -19.15
N TRP A 64 32.96 -30.46 -19.33
CA TRP A 64 32.22 -30.30 -20.58
C TRP A 64 32.74 -29.04 -21.26
N ARG A 65 33.62 -29.28 -22.23
CA ARG A 65 34.13 -28.31 -23.18
C ARG A 65 33.64 -28.78 -24.55
N GLY A 66 32.97 -27.90 -25.28
CA GLY A 66 32.75 -28.03 -26.72
C GLY A 66 31.35 -28.46 -27.14
N PHE A 67 30.52 -27.47 -27.48
CA PHE A 67 29.70 -27.60 -28.69
C PHE A 67 29.89 -26.34 -29.51
N THR A 68 30.74 -26.47 -30.52
CA THR A 68 30.98 -25.50 -31.58
C THR A 68 29.75 -25.37 -32.46
N ALA A 69 29.60 -24.18 -33.04
CA ALA A 69 28.60 -23.82 -34.02
C ALA A 69 28.37 -24.88 -35.11
N ASP A 70 27.11 -25.07 -35.49
CA ASP A 70 26.79 -25.36 -36.89
C ASP A 70 25.50 -24.67 -37.29
N HIS A 71 25.57 -24.04 -38.44
CA HIS A 71 24.59 -23.13 -39.02
C HIS A 71 24.39 -23.56 -40.47
N PRO A 72 23.37 -24.38 -40.80
CA PRO A 72 23.01 -24.56 -42.19
C PRO A 72 21.92 -23.55 -42.59
N LYS A 73 22.34 -22.68 -43.51
CA LYS A 73 21.51 -21.76 -44.28
C LYS A 73 20.31 -22.49 -44.90
N ARG A 74 19.10 -21.95 -44.70
CA ARG A 74 18.00 -22.18 -45.62
C ARG A 74 17.17 -20.91 -45.76
N SER A 75 17.43 -20.17 -46.82
CA SER A 75 16.61 -19.06 -47.27
C SER A 75 15.32 -19.59 -47.93
N PRO A 76 14.13 -19.20 -47.46
CA PRO A 76 12.93 -19.34 -48.26
C PRO A 76 12.86 -18.17 -49.24
N ARG A 77 12.79 -18.56 -50.51
CA ARG A 77 12.47 -17.79 -51.71
C ARG A 77 11.42 -16.70 -51.44
N LEU A 78 11.76 -15.44 -51.76
CA LEU A 78 10.85 -14.31 -51.75
C LEU A 78 9.69 -14.56 -52.73
N SER A 79 8.48 -14.71 -52.20
CA SER A 79 7.24 -14.63 -52.97
C SER A 79 6.72 -13.20 -52.88
N THR A 80 6.77 -12.50 -54.00
CA THR A 80 6.19 -11.18 -54.24
C THR A 80 4.67 -11.25 -54.19
N LYS A 81 4.08 -11.12 -52.98
CA LYS A 81 2.72 -10.60 -52.80
C LYS A 81 2.72 -9.70 -51.57
N GLY A 82 2.36 -8.44 -51.78
CA GLY A 82 2.43 -7.38 -50.79
C GLY A 82 1.64 -7.73 -49.52
N VAL A 83 2.27 -7.43 -48.38
CA VAL A 83 1.57 -7.20 -47.13
C VAL A 83 2.06 -5.86 -46.62
N CYS A 84 1.14 -4.89 -46.58
CA CYS A 84 1.30 -3.68 -45.80
C CYS A 84 1.39 -4.10 -44.33
N LEU A 85 2.61 -4.33 -43.83
CA LEU A 85 2.85 -4.60 -42.41
C LEU A 85 2.62 -3.28 -41.68
N THR A 86 1.37 -3.09 -41.25
CA THR A 86 0.99 -2.07 -40.28
C THR A 86 2.03 -2.06 -39.19
N ARG A 87 2.74 -0.94 -39.08
CA ARG A 87 3.77 -0.67 -38.07
C ARG A 87 3.13 -0.91 -36.71
N ARG A 88 3.32 -2.11 -36.14
CA ARG A 88 3.06 -2.36 -34.73
C ARG A 88 4.10 -1.50 -34.02
N CYS A 89 3.72 -0.29 -33.67
CA CYS A 89 4.51 0.54 -32.80
C CYS A 89 4.76 -0.30 -31.55
N TYR A 90 6.03 -0.64 -31.31
CA TYR A 90 6.48 -1.18 -30.05
C TYR A 90 6.21 -0.08 -29.02
N VAL A 91 5.03 -0.11 -28.41
CA VAL A 91 4.86 0.48 -27.09
C VAL A 91 5.67 -0.42 -26.18
N PRO A 92 6.74 0.07 -25.53
CA PRO A 92 7.32 -0.69 -24.43
C PRO A 92 6.16 -1.05 -23.50
N ASP A 93 6.21 -2.26 -22.94
CA ASP A 93 5.27 -2.64 -21.88
C ASP A 93 5.59 -1.74 -20.68
N VAL A 94 4.95 -0.56 -20.64
CA VAL A 94 5.10 0.42 -19.55
C VAL A 94 4.58 -0.27 -18.31
N SER A 95 5.39 -0.30 -17.26
CA SER A 95 4.98 -0.97 -16.02
C SER A 95 3.80 -0.23 -15.37
N ASP A 96 2.97 -0.94 -14.61
CA ASP A 96 1.88 -0.31 -13.85
C ASP A 96 2.41 0.79 -12.92
N TYR A 97 3.65 0.65 -12.43
CA TYR A 97 4.35 1.65 -11.64
C TYR A 97 4.59 2.95 -12.41
N GLU A 98 5.08 2.85 -13.66
CA GLU A 98 5.33 4.00 -14.53
C GLU A 98 4.03 4.69 -14.95
N GLU A 99 2.94 3.93 -15.16
CA GLU A 99 1.63 4.50 -15.49
C GLU A 99 1.01 5.27 -14.31
N ILE A 100 1.14 4.76 -13.08
CA ILE A 100 0.66 5.46 -11.87
C ILE A 100 1.54 6.67 -11.55
N GLY A 101 2.87 6.50 -11.63
CA GLY A 101 3.87 7.46 -11.18
C GLY A 101 4.14 7.40 -9.67
N GLU A 102 5.40 7.63 -9.29
CA GLU A 102 5.88 7.47 -7.91
C GLU A 102 5.16 8.36 -6.90
N GLU A 103 4.93 9.64 -7.24
CA GLU A 103 4.27 10.59 -6.33
C GLU A 103 2.82 10.20 -6.04
N ARG A 104 2.08 9.78 -7.08
CA ARG A 104 0.70 9.31 -6.92
C ARG A 104 0.65 8.02 -6.11
N LEU A 105 1.56 7.08 -6.39
CA LEU A 105 1.64 5.84 -5.62
C LEU A 105 1.92 6.12 -4.15
N ARG A 106 2.86 7.02 -3.84
CA ARG A 106 3.14 7.42 -2.45
C ARG A 106 1.91 8.01 -1.77
N ALA A 107 1.19 8.91 -2.44
CA ALA A 107 -0.04 9.50 -1.90
C ALA A 107 -1.13 8.43 -1.65
N VAL A 108 -1.31 7.48 -2.57
CA VAL A 108 -2.22 6.33 -2.40
C VAL A 108 -1.85 5.52 -1.16
N ILE A 109 -0.57 5.17 -1.02
CA ILE A 109 -0.10 4.35 0.11
C ILE A 109 -0.22 5.11 1.43
N ASP A 110 0.07 6.40 1.44
CA ASP A 110 -0.09 7.24 2.62
C ASP A 110 -1.54 7.22 3.13
N GLU A 111 -2.50 7.54 2.26
CA GLU A 111 -3.92 7.55 2.58
C GLU A 111 -4.44 6.14 2.94
N PHE A 112 -4.04 5.12 2.18
CA PHE A 112 -4.41 3.74 2.43
C PHE A 112 -4.00 3.29 3.84
N VAL A 113 -2.75 3.56 4.24
CA VAL A 113 -2.26 3.19 5.58
C VAL A 113 -2.93 4.04 6.65
N ASP A 114 -3.21 5.31 6.40
CA ASP A 114 -3.94 6.14 7.35
C ASP A 114 -5.34 5.58 7.62
N ARG A 115 -6.09 5.21 6.58
CA ARG A 115 -7.39 4.53 6.71
C ARG A 115 -7.29 3.20 7.44
N MET A 116 -6.27 2.38 7.19
CA MET A 116 -6.10 1.10 7.90
C MET A 116 -5.89 1.30 9.41
N PHE A 117 -5.14 2.33 9.81
CA PHE A 117 -4.88 2.61 11.22
C PHE A 117 -6.12 3.16 11.94
N ASP A 118 -6.94 3.94 11.23
CA ASP A 118 -8.14 4.57 11.78
C ASP A 118 -9.38 3.67 11.69
N ASP A 119 -9.28 2.53 11.00
CA ASP A 119 -10.38 1.58 10.82
C ASP A 119 -10.72 0.82 12.11
N LEU A 120 -12.01 0.77 12.45
CA LEU A 120 -12.51 0.10 13.66
C LEU A 120 -12.30 -1.42 13.64
N MET A 121 -12.27 -2.06 12.46
CA MET A 121 -12.19 -3.51 12.32
C MET A 121 -10.76 -4.02 12.22
N ILE A 122 -9.83 -3.26 11.64
CA ILE A 122 -8.43 -3.72 11.45
C ILE A 122 -7.38 -2.84 12.13
N GLY A 123 -7.72 -1.61 12.55
CA GLY A 123 -6.78 -0.67 13.18
C GLY A 123 -6.11 -1.22 14.44
N PHE A 124 -6.81 -2.09 15.19
CA PHE A 124 -6.28 -2.67 16.42
C PHE A 124 -5.03 -3.54 16.20
N PHE A 125 -4.81 -4.11 15.00
CA PHE A 125 -3.60 -4.88 14.69
C PHE A 125 -2.34 -4.00 14.69
N PHE A 126 -2.49 -2.70 14.44
CA PHE A 126 -1.38 -1.77 14.25
C PHE A 126 -0.98 -0.99 15.50
N ARG A 127 -1.62 -1.22 16.65
CA ARG A 127 -1.42 -0.42 17.89
C ARG A 127 0.03 -0.34 18.39
N LYS A 128 0.87 -1.33 18.05
CA LYS A 128 2.29 -1.38 18.42
C LYS A 128 3.23 -1.13 17.23
N ALA A 129 2.68 -0.93 16.04
CA ALA A 129 3.44 -0.72 14.82
C ALA A 129 3.72 0.77 14.62
N SER A 130 4.90 1.08 14.08
CA SER A 130 5.20 2.44 13.62
C SER A 130 4.47 2.69 12.29
N LYS A 131 3.55 3.66 12.27
CA LYS A 131 2.80 4.05 11.07
C LYS A 131 3.74 4.41 9.91
N ALA A 132 4.78 5.19 10.18
CA ALA A 132 5.81 5.55 9.20
C ALA A 132 6.52 4.31 8.63
N ARG A 133 6.84 3.33 9.49
CA ARG A 133 7.46 2.08 9.04
C ARG A 133 6.51 1.26 8.16
N ILE A 134 5.21 1.21 8.48
CA ILE A 134 4.22 0.51 7.68
C ILE A 134 4.04 1.19 6.32
N LYS A 135 3.96 2.52 6.27
CA LYS A 135 3.90 3.30 5.02
C LYS A 135 5.08 2.99 4.09
N GLU A 136 6.30 3.00 4.63
CA GLU A 136 7.50 2.65 3.84
C GLU A 136 7.44 1.20 3.32
N MET A 137 7.05 0.24 4.16
CA MET A 137 6.99 -1.17 3.75
C MET A 137 5.90 -1.45 2.72
N GLU A 138 4.74 -0.84 2.88
CA GLU A 138 3.65 -0.97 1.92
C GLU A 138 4.03 -0.31 0.58
N LEU A 139 4.71 0.84 0.60
CA LEU A 139 5.21 1.49 -0.61
C LEU A 139 6.23 0.62 -1.36
N GLN A 140 7.20 0.05 -0.65
CA GLN A 140 8.18 -0.84 -1.26
C GLN A 140 7.52 -2.09 -1.86
N HIS A 141 6.58 -2.69 -1.12
CA HIS A 141 5.87 -3.88 -1.58
C HIS A 141 5.01 -3.60 -2.81
N ALA A 142 4.26 -2.49 -2.79
CA ALA A 142 3.46 -2.03 -3.92
C ALA A 142 4.33 -1.72 -5.14
N ALA A 143 5.40 -0.94 -4.98
CA ALA A 143 6.29 -0.58 -6.07
C ALA A 143 6.93 -1.81 -6.72
N ALA A 144 7.42 -2.76 -5.92
CA ALA A 144 7.99 -4.01 -6.42
C ALA A 144 6.96 -4.83 -7.21
N HIS A 145 5.72 -4.92 -6.71
CA HIS A 145 4.64 -5.62 -7.40
C HIS A 145 4.26 -4.96 -8.73
N LEU A 146 4.19 -3.62 -8.77
CA LEU A 146 3.79 -2.84 -9.93
C LEU A 146 4.88 -2.72 -11.00
N GLY A 147 6.05 -3.34 -10.79
CA GLY A 147 7.13 -3.43 -11.78
C GLY A 147 8.26 -2.41 -11.60
N ALA A 148 8.33 -1.70 -10.47
CA ALA A 148 9.49 -0.88 -10.18
C ALA A 148 10.76 -1.73 -9.98
N GLN A 149 11.92 -1.21 -10.40
CA GLN A 149 13.23 -1.80 -10.08
C GLN A 149 13.63 -1.52 -8.62
N ARG A 150 12.79 -1.92 -7.69
CA ARG A 150 12.96 -1.73 -6.24
C ARG A 150 12.66 -3.04 -5.54
N GLU A 151 13.54 -3.42 -4.63
CA GLU A 151 13.34 -4.61 -3.80
C GLU A 151 12.54 -4.28 -2.53
N TYR A 152 11.77 -5.26 -2.07
CA TYR A 152 11.09 -5.20 -0.78
C TYR A 152 12.06 -5.58 0.35
N GLY A 153 12.41 -4.63 1.22
CA GLY A 153 13.33 -4.83 2.34
C GLY A 153 12.67 -5.23 3.66
N GLY A 154 11.40 -5.66 3.63
CA GLY A 154 10.66 -6.05 4.82
C GLY A 154 10.78 -7.54 5.16
N ARG A 155 10.17 -7.93 6.29
CA ARG A 155 10.04 -9.34 6.64
C ARG A 155 9.13 -10.05 5.62
N PRO A 156 9.36 -11.35 5.32
CA PRO A 156 8.42 -12.12 4.51
C PRO A 156 6.99 -11.98 5.04
N LEU A 157 6.00 -11.84 4.14
CA LEU A 157 4.61 -11.56 4.53
C LEU A 157 4.10 -12.56 5.57
N LYS A 158 4.36 -13.86 5.37
CA LYS A 158 3.95 -14.91 6.32
C LYS A 158 4.50 -14.68 7.73
N GLU A 159 5.77 -14.29 7.84
CA GLU A 159 6.42 -14.04 9.12
C GLU A 159 5.89 -12.76 9.77
N ALA A 160 5.70 -11.70 8.96
CA ALA A 160 5.20 -10.41 9.43
C ALA A 160 3.80 -10.51 10.04
N HIS A 161 2.96 -11.41 9.51
CA HIS A 161 1.56 -11.58 9.92
C HIS A 161 1.33 -12.76 10.89
N SER A 162 2.31 -13.65 11.09
CA SER A 162 2.13 -14.89 11.87
C SER A 162 1.70 -14.69 13.32
N ALA A 163 2.07 -13.56 13.94
CA ALA A 163 1.71 -13.23 15.32
C ALA A 163 0.23 -12.80 15.50
N HIS A 164 -0.48 -12.54 14.39
CA HIS A 164 -1.83 -12.00 14.41
C HIS A 164 -2.85 -13.06 13.95
N ARG A 165 -3.99 -13.12 14.64
CA ARG A 165 -5.14 -13.94 14.21
C ARG A 165 -5.95 -13.14 13.19
N ILE A 166 -5.50 -13.16 11.94
CA ILE A 166 -6.16 -12.45 10.84
C ILE A 166 -7.18 -13.39 10.20
N MET A 167 -8.47 -13.08 10.34
CA MET A 167 -9.57 -13.80 9.71
C MET A 167 -9.85 -13.28 8.30
N GLY A 168 -10.59 -14.05 7.50
CA GLY A 168 -10.97 -13.67 6.13
C GLY A 168 -11.65 -12.30 6.04
N GLY A 169 -12.54 -11.98 6.98
CA GLY A 169 -13.22 -10.67 7.02
C GLY A 169 -12.26 -9.47 7.20
N HIS A 170 -11.18 -9.63 7.97
CA HIS A 170 -10.16 -8.59 8.12
C HIS A 170 -9.38 -8.36 6.81
N PHE A 171 -9.11 -9.44 6.09
CA PHE A 171 -8.46 -9.37 4.79
C PHE A 171 -9.36 -8.67 3.75
N GLU A 172 -10.66 -9.00 3.71
CA GLU A 172 -11.61 -8.28 2.85
C GLU A 172 -11.71 -6.80 3.21
N ARG A 173 -11.70 -6.47 4.50
CA ARG A 173 -11.75 -5.07 4.93
C ARG A 173 -10.56 -4.29 4.40
N ARG A 174 -9.34 -4.83 4.53
CA ARG A 174 -8.12 -4.23 3.96
C ARG A 174 -8.25 -4.05 2.45
N LYS A 175 -8.70 -5.08 1.73
CA LYS A 175 -8.93 -5.03 0.28
C LYS A 175 -9.90 -3.92 -0.12
N LYS A 176 -11.02 -3.79 0.60
CA LYS A 176 -12.02 -2.75 0.33
C LYS A 176 -11.45 -1.35 0.52
N ILE A 177 -10.67 -1.14 1.59
CA ILE A 177 -10.02 0.16 1.84
C ILE A 177 -9.06 0.49 0.69
N LEU A 178 -8.25 -0.48 0.23
CA LEU A 178 -7.34 -0.24 -0.89
C LEU A 178 -8.10 0.09 -2.18
N ASP A 179 -9.13 -0.68 -2.54
CA ASP A 179 -9.93 -0.45 -3.75
C ASP A 179 -10.56 0.95 -3.76
N ASP A 180 -11.11 1.38 -2.61
CA ASP A 180 -11.66 2.72 -2.45
C ASP A 180 -10.59 3.80 -2.62
N THR A 181 -9.43 3.65 -1.95
CA THR A 181 -8.32 4.61 -2.07
C THR A 181 -7.79 4.68 -3.51
N LEU A 182 -7.62 3.55 -4.21
CA LEU A 182 -7.16 3.53 -5.59
C LEU A 182 -8.14 4.26 -6.52
N ARG A 183 -9.45 4.04 -6.34
CA ARG A 183 -10.50 4.72 -7.11
C ARG A 183 -10.49 6.23 -6.86
N GLU A 184 -10.38 6.66 -5.61
CA GLU A 184 -10.37 8.08 -5.23
C GLU A 184 -9.14 8.84 -5.75
N HIS A 185 -8.00 8.15 -5.87
CA HIS A 185 -6.78 8.72 -6.46
C HIS A 185 -6.73 8.62 -7.99
N GLY A 186 -7.79 8.14 -8.64
CA GLY A 186 -7.88 8.08 -10.10
C GLY A 186 -6.91 7.08 -10.74
N VAL A 187 -6.62 5.97 -10.06
CA VAL A 187 -5.92 4.84 -10.68
C VAL A 187 -6.87 4.13 -11.64
N SER A 188 -6.39 3.78 -12.84
CA SER A 188 -7.18 3.13 -13.89
C SER A 188 -7.81 1.84 -13.39
N ASP A 189 -9.00 1.51 -13.91
CA ASP A 189 -9.75 0.32 -13.52
C ASP A 189 -8.97 -0.96 -13.84
N GLU A 190 -8.19 -0.93 -14.94
CA GLU A 190 -7.35 -2.03 -15.37
C GLU A 190 -6.21 -2.30 -14.38
N ILE A 191 -5.48 -1.27 -13.93
CA ILE A 191 -4.42 -1.42 -12.92
C ILE A 191 -5.04 -1.85 -11.59
N ARG A 192 -6.14 -1.22 -11.19
CA ARG A 192 -6.84 -1.57 -9.95
C ARG A 192 -7.24 -3.04 -9.94
N ALA A 193 -7.83 -3.54 -11.03
CA ALA A 193 -8.20 -4.95 -11.16
C ALA A 193 -6.99 -5.90 -11.05
N ARG A 194 -5.86 -5.58 -11.70
CA ARG A 194 -4.62 -6.38 -11.60
C ARG A 194 -4.07 -6.40 -10.18
N TRP A 195 -4.01 -5.25 -9.51
CA TRP A 195 -3.50 -5.15 -8.15
C TRP A 195 -4.41 -5.90 -7.17
N MET A 196 -5.73 -5.77 -7.30
CA MET A 196 -6.68 -6.52 -6.46
C MET A 196 -6.57 -8.04 -6.67
N ALA A 197 -6.37 -8.49 -7.92
CA ALA A 197 -6.12 -9.89 -8.22
C ALA A 197 -4.81 -10.39 -7.60
N HIS A 198 -3.74 -9.59 -7.66
CA HIS A 198 -2.47 -9.95 -7.02
C HIS A 198 -2.61 -10.05 -5.50
N LEU A 199 -3.30 -9.11 -4.84
CA LEU A 199 -3.54 -9.19 -3.41
C LEU A 199 -4.22 -10.51 -3.03
N GLU A 200 -5.18 -10.97 -3.84
CA GLU A 200 -5.86 -12.24 -3.60
C GLU A 200 -4.88 -13.42 -3.56
N THR A 201 -3.85 -13.42 -4.42
CA THR A 201 -2.79 -14.45 -4.40
C THR A 201 -1.96 -14.47 -3.12
N LEU A 202 -1.93 -13.36 -2.37
CA LEU A 202 -1.20 -13.25 -1.10
C LEU A 202 -2.02 -13.71 0.11
N ARG A 203 -3.33 -13.90 -0.03
CA ARG A 203 -4.23 -14.36 1.05
C ARG A 203 -3.67 -15.53 1.85
N PRO A 204 -3.22 -16.66 1.25
CA PRO A 204 -2.74 -17.82 2.02
C PRO A 204 -1.48 -17.54 2.86
N LEU A 205 -0.77 -16.44 2.59
CA LEU A 205 0.37 -16.00 3.39
C LEU A 205 -0.05 -15.21 4.63
N ILE A 206 -1.25 -14.61 4.63
CA ILE A 206 -1.71 -13.66 5.64
C ILE A 206 -2.79 -14.29 6.53
N THR A 207 -3.70 -15.07 5.96
CA THR A 207 -4.80 -15.73 6.67
C THR A 207 -4.92 -17.20 6.28
N LYS A 208 -5.43 -18.01 7.20
CA LYS A 208 -5.74 -19.43 6.95
C LYS A 208 -7.13 -19.61 6.31
N ASP A 209 -7.96 -18.57 6.32
CA ASP A 209 -9.30 -18.62 5.76
C ASP A 209 -9.21 -18.43 4.25
N ALA A 210 -9.83 -19.33 3.48
CA ALA A 210 -9.74 -19.35 2.02
C ALA A 210 -10.54 -18.21 1.33
N GLY A 211 -11.23 -17.36 2.09
CA GLY A 211 -12.26 -16.46 1.59
C GLY A 211 -13.57 -16.72 2.31
N SER A 212 -14.59 -15.92 2.04
CA SER A 212 -15.93 -15.94 2.65
C SER A 212 -16.73 -17.23 2.40
N GLU A 213 -16.18 -18.38 2.77
CA GLU A 213 -16.90 -19.63 2.89
C GLU A 213 -17.43 -19.69 4.33
N CYS A 214 -18.71 -19.33 4.51
CA CYS A 214 -19.46 -19.93 5.61
C CYS A 214 -19.50 -21.43 5.34
N ARG A 215 -18.74 -22.21 6.13
CA ARG A 215 -18.93 -23.65 6.26
C ARG A 215 -19.64 -23.94 7.56
#